data_AF-A0A4V3WF34-F1
#
_entry.id   AF-A0A4V3WF34-F1
#
_cell.length_a   1.000
_cell.length_b   1.000
_cell.length_c   1.000
_cell.angle_alpha   90.00
_cell.angle_beta   90.00
_cell.angle_gamma   90.00
#
_symmetry.space_group_name_H-M   'P 1'
#
loop_
_entity.id
_entity.type
_entity.pdbx_description
1 polymer ?
#
loop_
_entity_poly.entity_id
_entity_poly.type
_entity_poly.pdbx_seq_one_letter_code
_entity_poly.pdbx_strand_id
1 'polypeptide(L)'
;MYIAFKNIYYKNLVSISHLAELSIWLKRCLDERDDRDPCLFITKKRPKRRMSIDNLRYIIKRIFNRDGIKKNIHPHQLRHSNASHMNNNGAPLEVIQSLLGHVKSETTKIYNGY
;
A
#
# COMPACT_ATOMS: atom_id res chain seq x y z
N MET A 1 12.40 8.78 -22.18
CA MET A 1 10.95 8.97 -22.47
C MET A 1 10.03 8.05 -21.64
N TYR A 2 10.39 6.78 -21.41
CA TYR A 2 9.54 5.79 -20.70
C TYR A 2 9.37 6.04 -19.17
N ILE A 3 10.32 6.69 -18.50
CA ILE A 3 10.25 6.97 -17.04
C ILE A 3 9.38 8.21 -16.73
N ALA A 4 9.29 9.17 -17.66
CA ALA A 4 8.48 10.37 -17.47
C ALA A 4 6.97 10.10 -17.60
N PHE A 5 6.59 9.17 -18.48
CA PHE A 5 5.18 8.79 -18.68
C PHE A 5 4.56 8.13 -17.45
N LYS A 6 5.28 7.21 -16.77
CA LYS A 6 4.77 6.62 -15.52
C LYS A 6 4.47 7.70 -14.46
N ASN A 7 5.35 8.68 -14.30
CA ASN A 7 5.18 9.73 -13.30
C ASN A 7 3.96 10.63 -13.55
N ILE A 8 3.57 10.87 -14.80
CA ILE A 8 2.39 11.69 -15.13
C ILE A 8 1.09 10.91 -14.86
N TYR A 9 1.04 9.62 -15.22
CA TYR A 9 -0.13 8.78 -14.97
C TYR A 9 -0.35 8.48 -13.48
N TYR A 10 0.71 8.21 -12.70
CA TYR A 10 0.57 7.96 -11.26
C TYR A 10 0.06 9.18 -10.48
N LYS A 11 0.43 10.40 -10.91
CA LYS A 11 -0.01 11.66 -10.29
C LYS A 11 -1.50 11.96 -10.46
N ASN A 12 -2.15 11.41 -11.48
CA ASN A 12 -3.59 11.61 -11.73
C ASN A 12 -4.47 10.52 -11.11
N LEU A 13 -3.91 9.38 -10.69
CA LEU A 13 -4.66 8.21 -10.20
C LEU A 13 -4.51 7.98 -8.70
N VAL A 14 -3.37 8.38 -8.13
CA VAL A 14 -3.21 8.64 -6.70
C VAL A 14 -3.06 10.15 -6.58
N SER A 15 -3.99 10.83 -5.89
CA SER A 15 -3.86 12.26 -5.65
C SER A 15 -2.43 12.58 -5.18
N ILE A 16 -1.80 13.57 -5.81
CA ILE A 16 -0.46 14.05 -5.44
C ILE A 16 -0.39 14.35 -3.93
N SER A 17 -1.51 14.77 -3.33
CA SER A 17 -1.65 14.96 -1.88
C SER A 17 -1.37 13.67 -1.10
N HIS A 18 -1.90 12.51 -1.51
CA HIS A 18 -1.70 11.25 -0.80
C HIS A 18 -0.24 10.78 -0.82
N LEU A 19 0.46 10.97 -1.94
CA LEU A 19 1.88 10.62 -2.02
C LEU A 19 2.75 11.57 -1.19
N ALA A 20 2.42 12.87 -1.20
CA ALA A 20 3.07 13.86 -0.35
C ALA A 20 2.86 13.54 1.14
N GLU A 21 1.63 13.27 1.56
CA GLU A 21 1.28 12.89 2.93
C GLU A 21 2.03 11.62 3.35
N LEU A 22 2.04 10.58 2.51
CA LEU A 22 2.77 9.35 2.81
C LEU A 22 4.27 9.61 2.99
N SER A 23 4.87 10.44 2.13
CA SER A 23 6.29 10.80 2.25
C SER A 23 6.59 11.54 3.56
N ILE A 24 5.70 12.43 3.99
CA ILE A 24 5.83 13.19 5.23
C ILE A 24 5.77 12.24 6.42
N TRP A 25 4.79 11.33 6.44
CA TRP A 25 4.65 10.35 7.52
C TRP A 25 5.82 9.37 7.57
N LEU A 26 6.31 8.89 6.42
CA LEU A 26 7.48 8.02 6.37
C LEU A 26 8.73 8.74 6.88
N LYS A 27 8.94 9.99 6.47
CA LYS A 27 10.06 10.80 6.95
C LYS A 27 9.99 11.00 8.47
N ARG A 28 8.85 11.43 9.01
CA ARG A 28 8.66 11.57 10.46
C ARG A 28 8.92 10.26 11.21
N CYS A 29 8.37 9.15 10.70
CA CYS A 29 8.59 7.83 11.28
C CYS A 29 10.05 7.41 11.27
N LEU A 30 10.87 7.86 10.31
CA LEU A 30 12.30 7.58 10.24
C LEU A 30 13.12 8.53 11.13
N ASP A 31 12.77 9.82 11.16
CA ASP A 31 13.43 10.85 11.96
C ASP A 31 13.26 10.58 13.48
N GLU A 32 12.15 9.98 13.89
CA GLU A 32 11.88 9.61 15.30
C GLU A 32 12.59 8.30 15.75
N ARG A 33 13.37 7.64 14.88
CA ARG A 33 13.99 6.34 15.21
C ARG A 33 15.30 6.51 15.95
N ASP A 34 15.41 5.73 17.03
CA ASP A 34 16.60 5.62 17.88
C ASP A 34 17.32 4.27 17.73
N ASP A 35 16.93 3.47 16.72
CA ASP A 35 17.42 2.12 16.48
C ASP A 35 18.24 2.01 15.19
N ARG A 36 18.94 0.88 15.03
CA ARG A 36 19.75 0.55 13.83
C ARG A 36 19.14 -0.55 12.96
N ASP A 37 17.86 -0.89 13.15
CA ASP A 37 17.21 -1.96 12.39
C ASP A 37 16.88 -1.48 10.96
N PRO A 38 17.35 -2.16 9.90
CA PRO A 38 17.10 -1.74 8.52
C PRO A 38 15.62 -1.87 8.09
N CYS A 39 14.78 -2.55 8.87
CA CYS A 39 13.36 -2.70 8.54
C CYS A 39 12.63 -1.37 8.61
N LEU A 40 11.84 -1.03 7.59
CA LEU A 40 11.01 0.18 7.62
C LEU A 40 9.95 0.14 8.74
N PHE A 41 9.37 -1.04 8.97
CA PHE A 41 8.32 -1.24 9.99
C PHE A 41 8.87 -1.99 11.21
N ILE A 42 8.84 -1.33 12.36
CA ILE A 42 9.32 -1.84 13.63
C ILE A 42 8.27 -1.71 14.74
N THR A 43 8.42 -2.48 15.81
CA THR A 43 7.61 -2.36 17.02
C THR A 43 7.93 -1.07 17.78
N LYS A 44 6.93 -0.48 18.47
CA LYS A 44 7.19 0.70 19.32
C LYS A 44 7.93 0.35 20.63
N LYS A 45 7.71 -0.87 21.16
CA LYS A 45 8.28 -1.35 22.43
C LYS A 45 9.79 -1.56 22.30
N ARG A 46 10.55 -1.27 23.37
CA ARG A 46 11.98 -1.58 23.46
C ARG A 46 12.21 -3.03 23.93
N PRO A 47 13.25 -3.74 23.42
CA PRO A 47 14.07 -3.35 22.28
C PRO A 47 13.23 -3.35 21.00
N LYS A 48 13.49 -2.38 20.11
CA LYS A 48 12.82 -2.28 18.80
C LYS A 48 13.13 -3.53 17.98
N ARG A 49 12.12 -4.06 17.29
CA ARG A 49 12.26 -5.25 16.42
C ARG A 49 11.43 -5.07 15.17
N ARG A 50 11.79 -5.77 14.08
CA ARG A 50 10.91 -5.96 12.91
C ARG A 50 9.47 -6.26 13.32
N MET A 51 8.52 -5.53 12.75
CA MET A 51 7.10 -5.77 12.97
C MET A 51 6.66 -7.07 12.28
N SER A 52 5.98 -7.95 13.01
CA SER A 52 5.36 -9.15 12.42
C SER A 52 4.06 -8.80 11.69
N ILE A 53 3.66 -9.67 10.76
CA ILE A 53 2.39 -9.53 10.03
C ILE A 53 1.19 -9.56 10.99
N ASP A 54 1.24 -10.39 12.03
CA ASP A 54 0.15 -10.47 13.00
C ASP A 54 0.03 -9.22 13.87
N ASN A 55 1.16 -8.59 14.22
CA ASN A 55 1.13 -7.30 14.89
C ASN A 55 0.54 -6.21 13.98
N LEU A 56 0.90 -6.21 12.69
CA LEU A 56 0.30 -5.30 11.71
C LEU A 56 -1.22 -5.50 11.60
N ARG A 57 -1.69 -6.75 11.51
CA ARG A 57 -3.13 -7.09 11.51
C ARG A 57 -3.82 -6.62 12.79
N TYR A 58 -3.18 -6.80 13.94
CA TYR A 58 -3.69 -6.33 15.23
C TYR A 58 -3.82 -4.80 15.26
N ILE A 59 -2.81 -4.06 14.80
CA ILE A 59 -2.83 -2.59 14.71
C ILE A 59 -3.97 -2.12 13.80
N ILE A 60 -4.11 -2.72 12.61
CA ILE A 60 -5.20 -2.40 11.67
C ILE A 60 -6.56 -2.62 12.33
N LYS A 61 -6.78 -3.78 12.97
CA LYS A 61 -8.02 -4.09 13.69
C LYS A 61 -8.31 -3.06 14.80
N ARG A 62 -7.30 -2.63 15.55
CA ARG A 62 -7.44 -1.61 16.60
C ARG A 62 -7.86 -0.25 16.04
N ILE A 63 -7.31 0.16 14.88
CA ILE A 63 -7.68 1.41 14.21
C ILE A 63 -9.15 1.35 13.79
N PHE A 64 -9.55 0.30 13.06
CA PHE A 64 -10.93 0.14 12.60
C PHE A 64 -11.94 0.05 13.76
N ASN A 65 -11.59 -0.67 14.83
CA ASN A 65 -12.44 -0.75 16.02
C ASN A 65 -12.63 0.62 16.70
N ARG A 66 -11.58 1.45 16.76
CA ARG A 66 -11.67 2.81 17.32
C ARG A 66 -12.61 3.69 16.50
N ASP A 67 -12.65 3.47 15.19
CA ASP A 67 -13.49 4.23 14.26
C ASP A 67 -14.90 3.61 14.10
N GLY A 68 -15.28 2.66 14.97
CA GLY A 68 -16.61 2.03 15.00
C GLY A 68 -16.87 0.98 13.91
N ILE A 69 -15.86 0.64 13.12
CA ILE A 69 -15.97 -0.31 12.01
C ILE A 69 -15.89 -1.74 12.57
N LYS A 70 -17.05 -2.41 12.63
CA LYS A 70 -17.18 -3.79 13.17
C LYS A 70 -16.70 -4.88 12.21
N LYS A 71 -16.41 -4.54 10.95
CA LYS A 71 -15.91 -5.50 9.96
C LYS A 71 -14.46 -5.85 10.28
N ASN A 72 -14.14 -7.14 10.25
CA ASN A 72 -12.75 -7.59 10.34
C ASN A 72 -12.03 -7.24 9.03
N ILE A 73 -11.13 -6.24 9.08
CA ILE A 73 -10.39 -5.75 7.92
C ILE A 73 -8.93 -6.22 7.98
N HIS A 74 -8.46 -6.81 6.89
CA HIS A 74 -7.11 -7.33 6.71
C HIS A 74 -6.32 -6.54 5.66
N PRO A 75 -4.97 -6.58 5.69
CA PRO A 75 -4.12 -5.84 4.74
C PRO A 75 -4.49 -6.02 3.26
N HIS A 76 -4.85 -7.23 2.84
CA HIS A 76 -5.24 -7.50 1.45
C HIS A 76 -6.54 -6.78 1.05
N GLN A 77 -7.49 -6.61 1.97
CA GLN A 77 -8.73 -5.87 1.68
C GLN A 77 -8.47 -4.38 1.49
N LEU A 78 -7.52 -3.79 2.22
CA LEU A 78 -7.08 -2.40 1.99
C LEU A 78 -6.49 -2.25 0.59
N ARG A 79 -5.66 -3.22 0.18
CA ARG A 79 -5.08 -3.27 -1.17
C ARG A 79 -6.15 -3.41 -2.26
N HIS A 80 -7.13 -4.29 -2.07
CA HIS A 80 -8.27 -4.41 -3.01
C HIS A 80 -9.10 -3.13 -3.07
N SER A 81 -9.40 -2.51 -1.92
CA SER A 81 -10.14 -1.25 -1.88
C SER A 81 -9.42 -0.15 -2.65
N ASN A 82 -8.10 -0.06 -2.54
CA ASN A 82 -7.31 0.90 -3.31
C ASN A 82 -7.34 0.60 -4.82
N ALA A 83 -7.25 -0.68 -5.21
CA ALA A 83 -7.37 -1.08 -6.61
C ALA A 83 -8.75 -0.77 -7.19
N SER A 84 -9.83 -1.06 -6.44
CA SER A 84 -11.20 -0.71 -6.84
C SER A 84 -11.39 0.80 -6.93
N HIS A 85 -10.85 1.58 -5.98
CA HIS A 85 -10.90 3.04 -6.02
C HIS A 85 -10.20 3.60 -7.27
N MET A 86 -9.03 3.07 -7.62
CA MET A 86 -8.33 3.44 -8.86
C MET A 86 -9.13 3.08 -10.10
N ASN A 87 -9.68 1.87 -10.16
CA ASN A 87 -10.51 1.42 -11.28
C ASN A 87 -11.74 2.32 -11.47
N ASN A 88 -12.43 2.66 -10.37
CA ASN A 88 -13.60 3.53 -10.40
C ASN A 88 -13.27 4.95 -10.85
N ASN A 89 -12.03 5.40 -10.65
CA ASN A 89 -11.54 6.70 -11.12
C ASN A 89 -10.91 6.63 -12.53
N GLY A 90 -11.13 5.55 -13.27
CA GLY A 90 -10.67 5.40 -14.66
C GLY A 90 -9.19 5.05 -14.81
N ALA A 91 -8.53 4.51 -13.78
CA ALA A 91 -7.17 4.01 -13.91
C ALA A 91 -7.12 2.86 -14.94
N PRO A 92 -6.19 2.89 -15.91
CA PRO A 92 -5.96 1.75 -16.80
C PRO A 92 -5.58 0.50 -16.00
N LEU A 93 -6.07 -0.66 -16.44
CA LEU A 93 -5.82 -1.94 -15.75
C LEU A 93 -4.33 -2.24 -15.60
N GLU A 94 -3.52 -1.87 -16.59
CA GLU A 94 -2.07 -2.04 -16.59
C GLU A 94 -1.40 -1.22 -15.48
N VAL A 95 -1.93 -0.03 -15.18
CA VAL A 95 -1.42 0.82 -14.08
C VAL A 95 -1.77 0.20 -12.74
N ILE A 96 -3.01 -0.28 -12.58
CA ILE A 96 -3.46 -0.98 -11.37
C ILE A 96 -2.59 -2.23 -11.15
N GLN A 97 -2.40 -3.06 -12.18
CA GLN A 97 -1.58 -4.27 -12.13
C GLN A 97 -0.11 -3.97 -11.79
N SER A 98 0.49 -2.95 -12.40
CA SER A 98 1.85 -2.52 -12.08
C SER A 98 1.99 -2.05 -10.64
N LEU A 99 1.01 -1.31 -10.10
CA LEU A 99 1.03 -0.84 -8.71
C LEU A 99 0.86 -2.00 -7.71
N LEU A 100 0.06 -2.99 -8.06
CA LEU A 100 -0.10 -4.22 -7.29
C LEU A 100 1.15 -5.12 -7.37
N GLY A 101 2.14 -4.78 -8.21
CA GLY A 101 3.42 -5.49 -8.27
C GLY A 101 3.44 -6.69 -9.20
N HIS A 102 2.52 -6.77 -10.17
CA HIS A 102 2.63 -7.71 -11.29
C HIS A 102 3.64 -7.19 -12.32
N VAL A 103 4.93 -7.17 -11.97
CA VAL A 103 5.98 -7.15 -12.98
C VAL A 103 6.08 -8.60 -13.49
N LYS A 104 5.28 -8.89 -14.52
CA LYS A 104 5.00 -10.19 -15.19
C LYS A 104 3.72 -10.89 -14.72
N SER A 105 2.69 -10.82 -15.55
CA SER A 105 1.59 -11.78 -15.60
C SER A 105 2.08 -13.06 -16.29
N GLU A 106 2.77 -13.94 -15.57
CA GLU A 106 3.15 -15.25 -16.12
C GLU A 106 2.44 -16.43 -15.45
N THR A 107 1.36 -16.15 -14.72
CA THR A 107 0.35 -17.16 -14.41
C THR A 107 -1.04 -16.60 -14.67
N THR A 108 -1.71 -17.29 -15.60
CA THR A 108 -3.09 -17.10 -16.08
C THR A 108 -3.28 -16.09 -17.22
N LYS A 109 -2.66 -16.38 -18.36
CA LYS A 109 -3.31 -16.20 -19.68
C LYS A 109 -3.98 -17.51 -20.08
N ILE A 110 -5.21 -17.73 -19.64
CA ILE A 110 -6.17 -18.56 -20.39
C ILE A 110 -7.45 -17.74 -20.47
N TYR A 111 -7.55 -16.95 -21.53
CA TYR A 111 -8.81 -16.50 -22.11
C TYR A 111 -8.57 -16.39 -23.62
N ASN A 112 -8.53 -17.55 -24.27
CA ASN A 112 -8.95 -17.74 -25.65
C ASN A 112 -10.05 -18.79 -25.51
N GLY A 113 -11.34 -18.48 -25.61
CA GLY A 113 -11.94 -17.94 -26.82
C GLY A 113 -12.45 -19.12 -27.67
N TYR A 114 -13.43 -19.85 -27.15
CA TYR A 114 -14.51 -20.58 -27.84
C TYR A 114 -15.65 -20.76 -26.83
#